data_AF-A0A0U2VQ79-F1
#
_entry.id   AF-A0A0U2VQ79-F1
#
_cell.length_a   1.000
_cell.length_b   1.000
_cell.length_c   1.000
_cell.angle_alpha   90.00
_cell.angle_beta   90.00
_cell.angle_gamma   90.00
#
_symmetry.space_group_name_H-M   'P 1'
#
loop_
_entity.id
_entity.type
_entity.pdbx_description
1 polymer ?
#
loop_
_entity_poly.entity_id
_entity_poly.type
_entity_poly.pdbx_seq_one_letter_code
_entity_poly.pdbx_strand_id
1 'polypeptide(L)'
;MLGYTDGTPLDPVVLANYLMDNFPAPSTFLPGEWYLNDLLTRLITDKTAINVFLTDQSNSLQKAWNPIYDEMVNNYYGYTTEMDSLVSRTLLIIQKDGTPLDSVALLKLFKQNVIDMHGTQDFPSPYGVKVWLETLVNENKISGEFGDEQRTALSYNIEQAVREYNNAYWGYDNDTTLPNYFIEYFLGSDHKTPLTNAQIESNILDAAKGWGFYKIYDFFNSGISGGVFYDLSTFSESQKATARVDLSKIFKLLVQFYYDKNFDYTQTPSPFTGANHIWTFFNTKNGSTIGLPTDVDSMYNLFKAQVTQTDLINETTHYSVVAKYLKSLYRFNILGILSVSGELRNWKKWEGQ
;
A
#
# COMPACT_ATOMS: atom_id res chain seq x y z
N MET A 1 44.05 11.56 -6.13
CA MET A 1 45.29 12.37 -6.01
C MET A 1 46.38 11.45 -5.48
N LEU A 2 47.62 11.59 -5.94
CA LEU A 2 48.73 10.87 -5.33
C LEU A 2 48.90 11.32 -3.87
N GLY A 3 49.12 10.37 -2.95
CA GLY A 3 49.27 10.66 -1.52
C GLY A 3 47.96 10.83 -0.74
N TYR A 4 46.80 10.57 -1.36
CA TYR A 4 45.50 10.77 -0.72
C TYR A 4 44.63 9.52 -0.69
N THR A 5 43.94 9.29 0.42
CA THR A 5 43.01 8.17 0.61
C THR A 5 41.58 8.63 0.38
N ASP A 6 40.86 7.95 -0.52
CA ASP A 6 39.44 8.20 -0.77
C ASP A 6 38.63 8.20 0.55
N GLY A 7 37.66 9.11 0.68
CA GLY A 7 36.79 9.19 1.85
C GLY A 7 37.36 9.92 3.07
N THR A 8 38.58 10.47 2.98
CA THR A 8 39.16 11.33 4.03
C THR A 8 38.94 12.82 3.72
N PRO A 9 39.17 13.77 4.65
CA PRO A 9 39.18 15.22 4.36
C PRO A 9 40.53 15.68 3.79
N LEU A 10 40.53 16.61 2.83
CA LEU A 10 41.77 17.07 2.18
C LEU A 10 42.56 17.89 3.20
N ASP A 11 43.71 17.41 3.63
CA ASP A 11 44.59 18.12 4.56
C ASP A 11 45.58 19.00 3.77
N PRO A 12 45.47 20.34 3.87
CA PRO A 12 46.37 21.26 3.17
C PRO A 12 47.85 21.08 3.57
N VAL A 13 48.13 20.66 4.80
CA VAL A 13 49.51 20.42 5.29
C VAL A 13 50.09 19.18 4.64
N VAL A 14 49.31 18.09 4.54
CA VAL A 14 49.73 16.88 3.83
C VAL A 14 49.96 17.16 2.35
N LEU A 15 49.07 17.94 1.73
CA LEU A 15 49.20 18.33 0.33
C LEU A 15 50.44 19.20 0.10
N ALA A 16 50.69 20.16 0.99
CA ALA A 16 51.88 21.02 0.94
C ALA A 16 53.17 20.21 1.12
N ASN A 17 53.22 19.30 2.10
CA ASN A 17 54.38 18.43 2.32
C ASN A 17 54.62 17.53 1.11
N TYR A 18 53.57 16.91 0.54
CA TYR A 18 53.68 16.11 -0.67
C TYR A 18 54.23 16.92 -1.85
N LEU A 19 53.73 18.14 -2.05
CA LEU A 19 54.23 19.04 -3.09
C LEU A 19 55.70 19.40 -2.86
N MET A 20 56.10 19.69 -1.62
CA MET A 20 57.50 20.00 -1.26
C MET A 20 58.44 18.81 -1.48
N ASP A 21 58.03 17.61 -1.04
CA ASP A 21 58.83 16.39 -1.12
C ASP A 21 59.01 15.88 -2.56
N ASN A 22 58.05 16.20 -3.44
CA ASN A 22 58.05 15.79 -4.84
C ASN A 22 58.40 16.93 -5.80
N PHE A 23 58.74 18.12 -5.30
CA PHE A 23 59.20 19.21 -6.14
C PHE A 23 60.63 18.95 -6.60
N PRO A 24 60.99 19.19 -7.88
CA PRO A 24 62.34 18.99 -8.35
C PRO A 24 63.33 19.84 -7.55
N ALA A 25 64.45 19.22 -7.15
CA ALA A 25 65.51 19.89 -6.39
C ALA A 25 65.98 21.15 -7.11
N PRO A 26 66.19 22.28 -6.39
CA PRO A 26 66.60 23.53 -7.00
C PRO A 26 67.90 23.33 -7.78
N SER A 27 67.88 23.73 -9.04
CA SER A 27 69.06 23.78 -9.90
C SER A 27 69.35 25.23 -10.27
N THR A 28 70.56 25.52 -10.76
CA THR A 28 70.93 26.85 -11.29
C THR A 28 70.03 27.34 -12.43
N PHE A 29 69.19 26.47 -13.01
CA PHE A 29 68.24 26.77 -14.08
C PHE A 29 66.77 26.76 -13.64
N LEU A 30 66.47 26.31 -12.41
CA LEU A 30 65.11 26.26 -11.84
C LEU A 30 65.17 26.75 -10.39
N PRO A 31 64.91 28.06 -10.13
CA PRO A 31 64.78 28.58 -8.77
C PRO A 31 63.47 28.05 -8.18
N GLY A 32 63.53 26.85 -7.59
CA GLY A 32 62.38 26.01 -7.25
C GLY A 32 61.26 26.70 -6.47
N GLU A 33 61.57 27.61 -5.55
CA GLU A 33 60.56 28.30 -4.73
C GLU A 33 59.75 29.35 -5.52
N TRP A 34 60.39 30.10 -6.41
CA TRP A 34 59.72 31.11 -7.24
C TRP A 34 58.85 30.48 -8.31
N TYR A 35 59.30 29.35 -8.87
CA TYR A 35 58.53 28.59 -9.84
C TYR A 35 57.30 27.92 -9.21
N LEU A 36 57.41 27.42 -7.97
CA LEU A 36 56.26 26.93 -7.20
C LEU A 36 55.24 28.04 -6.92
N ASN A 37 55.69 29.23 -6.53
CA ASN A 37 54.81 30.38 -6.31
C ASN A 37 54.10 30.82 -7.61
N ASP A 38 54.82 30.94 -8.73
CA ASP A 38 54.22 31.24 -10.04
C ASP A 38 53.22 30.15 -10.46
N LEU A 39 53.55 28.87 -10.27
CA LEU A 39 52.65 27.74 -10.56
C LEU A 39 51.37 27.80 -9.73
N LEU A 40 51.47 27.99 -8.41
CA LEU A 40 50.31 28.11 -7.53
C LEU A 40 49.47 29.35 -7.87
N THR A 41 50.13 30.47 -8.16
CA THR A 41 49.46 31.71 -8.60
C THR A 41 48.70 31.49 -9.91
N ARG A 42 49.31 30.82 -10.90
CA ARG A 42 48.66 30.47 -12.16
C ARG A 42 47.51 29.49 -11.96
N LEU A 43 47.65 28.47 -11.12
CA LEU A 43 46.58 27.53 -10.77
C LEU A 43 45.35 28.25 -10.20
N ILE A 44 45.57 29.23 -9.31
CA ILE A 44 44.51 30.03 -8.67
C ILE A 44 43.87 31.02 -9.67
N THR A 45 44.67 31.64 -10.53
CA THR A 45 44.23 32.77 -11.38
C THR A 45 43.59 32.32 -12.70
N ASP A 46 44.19 31.36 -13.40
CA ASP A 46 43.69 30.79 -14.66
C ASP A 46 42.46 29.89 -14.42
N LYS A 47 42.44 29.18 -13.28
CA LYS A 47 41.39 28.23 -12.88
C LYS A 47 41.14 27.08 -13.84
N THR A 48 41.79 27.01 -15.01
CA THR A 48 41.62 25.91 -15.98
C THR A 48 41.81 24.54 -15.33
N ALA A 49 42.91 24.32 -14.61
CA ALA A 49 43.17 23.06 -13.92
C ALA A 49 42.15 22.75 -12.81
N ILE A 50 41.69 23.78 -12.07
CA ILE A 50 40.65 23.65 -11.04
C ILE A 50 39.33 23.24 -11.70
N ASN A 51 38.94 23.85 -12.81
CA ASN A 51 37.71 23.52 -13.53
C ASN A 51 37.76 22.11 -14.13
N VAL A 52 38.91 21.67 -14.65
CA VAL A 52 39.12 20.28 -15.09
C VAL A 52 38.93 19.32 -13.92
N PHE A 53 39.58 19.59 -12.77
CA PHE A 53 39.43 18.78 -11.58
C PHE A 53 37.97 18.70 -11.11
N LEU A 54 37.26 19.84 -11.03
CA LEU A 54 35.84 19.88 -10.65
C LEU A 54 34.95 19.10 -11.63
N THR A 55 35.26 19.17 -12.93
CA THR A 55 34.57 18.40 -13.97
C THR A 55 34.80 16.91 -13.78
N ASP A 56 36.04 16.49 -13.50
CA ASP A 56 36.38 15.09 -13.23
C ASP A 56 35.70 14.57 -11.96
N GLN A 57 35.63 15.38 -10.89
CA GLN A 57 34.88 15.02 -9.68
C GLN A 57 33.38 14.84 -9.98
N SER A 58 32.78 15.75 -10.76
CA SER A 58 31.37 15.63 -11.15
C SER A 58 31.12 14.37 -11.99
N ASN A 59 32.01 14.06 -12.95
CA ASN A 59 31.92 12.86 -13.78
C ASN A 59 32.09 11.59 -12.95
N SER A 60 33.02 11.58 -11.98
CA SER A 60 33.21 10.45 -11.07
C SER A 60 31.98 10.20 -10.19
N LEU A 61 31.38 11.27 -9.66
CA LEU A 61 30.16 11.16 -8.86
C LEU A 61 28.98 10.64 -9.69
N GLN A 62 28.82 11.11 -10.92
CA GLN A 62 27.77 10.59 -11.82
C GLN A 62 27.95 9.09 -12.07
N LYS A 63 29.19 8.63 -12.28
CA LYS A 63 29.50 7.19 -12.45
C LYS A 63 29.17 6.37 -11.22
N ALA A 64 29.42 6.90 -10.02
CA ALA A 64 29.06 6.24 -8.77
C ALA A 64 27.54 6.26 -8.51
N TRP A 65 26.84 7.30 -8.96
CA TRP A 65 25.40 7.48 -8.76
C TRP A 65 24.55 6.55 -9.65
N ASN A 66 24.92 6.35 -10.91
CA ASN A 66 24.07 5.60 -11.85
C ASN A 66 23.68 4.20 -11.36
N PRO A 67 24.60 3.35 -10.84
CA PRO A 67 24.24 2.04 -10.33
C PRO A 67 23.29 2.10 -9.12
N ILE A 68 23.45 3.09 -8.25
CA ILE A 68 22.58 3.34 -7.09
C ILE A 68 21.16 3.63 -7.56
N TYR A 69 21.06 4.56 -8.52
CA TYR A 69 19.79 4.94 -9.11
C TYR A 69 19.10 3.76 -9.80
N ASP A 70 19.84 2.98 -10.60
CA ASP A 70 19.29 1.82 -11.30
C ASP A 70 18.76 0.76 -10.30
N GLU A 71 19.48 0.52 -9.21
CA GLU A 71 19.04 -0.40 -8.16
C GLU A 71 17.81 0.13 -7.39
N MET A 72 17.75 1.44 -7.12
CA MET A 72 16.59 2.07 -6.51
C MET A 72 15.35 1.92 -7.40
N VAL A 73 15.48 2.20 -8.71
CA VAL A 73 14.37 2.06 -9.68
C VAL A 73 13.82 0.64 -9.70
N ASN A 74 14.69 -0.38 -9.59
CA ASN A 74 14.28 -1.78 -9.59
C ASN A 74 13.52 -2.21 -8.33
N ASN A 75 13.71 -1.50 -7.21
CA ASN A 75 13.08 -1.83 -5.93
C ASN A 75 11.94 -0.86 -5.55
N TYR A 76 11.75 0.22 -6.31
CA TYR A 76 10.80 1.27 -5.99
C TYR A 76 9.39 0.97 -6.53
N TYR A 77 8.43 0.82 -5.61
CA TYR A 77 7.03 0.51 -5.90
C TYR A 77 6.11 1.75 -5.85
N GLY A 78 6.70 2.95 -5.74
CA GLY A 78 5.95 4.21 -5.70
C GLY A 78 5.63 4.70 -4.29
N TYR A 79 6.04 3.97 -3.26
CA TYR A 79 5.82 4.38 -1.87
C TYR A 79 6.97 5.29 -1.42
N THR A 80 6.67 6.39 -0.73
CA THR A 80 7.65 7.37 -0.23
C THR A 80 7.27 7.94 1.15
N THR A 81 5.99 7.95 1.51
CA THR A 81 5.54 8.34 2.86
C THR A 81 5.73 7.20 3.86
N GLU A 82 6.13 7.54 5.10
CA GLU A 82 6.31 6.62 6.24
C GLU A 82 7.54 5.68 6.15
N MET A 83 8.60 6.17 5.51
CA MET A 83 9.80 5.38 5.23
C MET A 83 10.99 5.69 6.14
N ASP A 84 11.57 4.61 6.66
CA ASP A 84 12.70 4.60 7.60
C ASP A 84 13.97 4.00 6.98
N SER A 85 13.99 3.65 5.69
CA SER A 85 15.23 3.23 5.07
C SER A 85 16.21 4.39 4.90
N LEU A 86 17.51 4.10 4.96
CA LEU A 86 18.56 5.10 4.71
C LEU A 86 18.38 5.77 3.34
N VAL A 87 18.00 4.99 2.32
CA VAL A 87 17.70 5.48 0.97
C VAL A 87 16.55 6.48 1.01
N SER A 88 15.45 6.14 1.68
CA SER A 88 14.28 7.03 1.76
C SER A 88 14.58 8.31 2.51
N ARG A 89 15.29 8.21 3.66
CA ARG A 89 15.66 9.37 4.49
C ARG A 89 16.70 10.30 3.86
N THR A 90 17.48 9.86 2.87
CA THR A 90 18.58 10.66 2.32
C THR A 90 18.44 10.97 0.83
N LEU A 91 17.95 10.01 0.03
CA LEU A 91 17.86 10.12 -1.42
C LEU A 91 16.45 10.49 -1.89
N LEU A 92 15.39 10.14 -1.14
CA LEU A 92 14.00 10.33 -1.58
C LEU A 92 13.19 11.37 -0.77
N ILE A 93 13.84 12.25 0.00
CA ILE A 93 13.20 13.18 0.97
C ILE A 93 12.02 14.00 0.40
N ILE A 94 12.03 14.35 -0.89
CA ILE A 94 10.97 15.15 -1.53
C ILE A 94 10.17 14.37 -2.58
N GLN A 95 10.46 13.08 -2.74
CA GLN A 95 9.74 12.26 -3.69
C GLN A 95 8.29 12.15 -3.22
N LYS A 96 7.35 12.28 -4.16
CA LYS A 96 5.93 12.07 -3.88
C LYS A 96 5.55 10.65 -4.23
N ASP A 97 4.59 10.09 -3.51
CA ASP A 97 4.08 8.77 -3.83
C ASP A 97 3.54 8.71 -5.26
N GLY A 98 3.68 7.54 -5.89
CA GLY A 98 3.25 7.27 -7.26
C GLY A 98 4.08 7.96 -8.35
N THR A 99 5.00 8.86 -7.99
CA THR A 99 5.79 9.59 -8.98
C THR A 99 7.06 8.81 -9.36
N PRO A 100 7.43 8.75 -10.65
CA PRO A 100 8.66 8.10 -11.08
C PRO A 100 9.88 8.82 -10.52
N LEU A 101 10.96 8.07 -10.27
CA LEU A 101 12.23 8.64 -9.85
C LEU A 101 12.86 9.44 -11.00
N ASP A 102 13.45 10.60 -10.69
CA ASP A 102 14.21 11.42 -11.63
C ASP A 102 15.66 11.49 -11.16
N SER A 103 16.54 10.76 -11.86
CA SER A 103 17.96 10.65 -11.53
C SER A 103 18.66 12.01 -11.38
N VAL A 104 18.33 12.99 -12.24
CA VAL A 104 18.97 14.31 -12.25
C VAL A 104 18.47 15.15 -11.08
N ALA A 105 17.16 15.15 -10.84
CA ALA A 105 16.56 15.87 -9.72
C ALA A 105 17.04 15.32 -8.37
N LEU A 106 17.05 13.99 -8.22
CA LEU A 106 17.48 13.31 -7.00
C LEU A 106 18.96 13.56 -6.72
N LEU A 107 19.85 13.41 -7.71
CA LEU A 107 21.28 13.69 -7.53
C LEU A 107 21.54 15.15 -7.17
N LYS A 108 20.82 16.09 -7.80
CA LYS A 108 20.94 17.52 -7.49
C LYS A 108 20.55 17.80 -6.04
N LEU A 109 19.43 17.24 -5.57
CA LEU A 109 18.97 17.41 -4.21
C LEU A 109 19.92 16.75 -3.21
N PHE A 110 20.36 15.53 -3.48
CA PHE A 110 21.32 14.82 -2.63
C PHE A 110 22.61 15.62 -2.45
N LYS A 111 23.17 16.18 -3.52
CA LYS A 111 24.34 17.08 -3.45
C LYS A 111 24.08 18.27 -2.54
N GLN A 112 22.92 18.91 -2.66
CA GLN A 112 22.56 20.05 -1.83
C GLN A 112 22.45 19.64 -0.35
N ASN A 113 21.79 18.53 -0.04
CA ASN A 113 21.64 18.05 1.33
C ASN A 113 22.97 17.59 1.95
N VAL A 114 23.87 16.97 1.18
CA VAL A 114 25.23 16.64 1.64
C VAL A 114 26.00 17.90 2.04
N ILE A 115 25.84 18.98 1.27
CA ILE A 115 26.42 20.28 1.62
C ILE A 115 25.74 20.80 2.87
N ASP A 116 24.42 20.88 2.93
CA ASP A 116 23.73 21.53 4.05
C ASP A 116 23.87 20.78 5.38
N MET A 117 23.92 19.44 5.34
CA MET A 117 23.99 18.58 6.54
C MET A 117 25.41 18.25 6.99
N HIS A 118 26.43 18.40 6.12
CA HIS A 118 27.85 18.28 6.45
C HIS A 118 28.23 17.08 7.37
N GLY A 119 27.80 15.86 7.03
CA GLY A 119 28.16 14.65 7.80
C GLY A 119 27.23 14.36 8.99
N THR A 120 26.07 14.99 9.05
CA THR A 120 25.03 14.76 10.09
C THR A 120 23.74 14.21 9.47
N GLN A 121 22.81 13.72 10.30
CA GLN A 121 21.49 13.23 9.86
C GLN A 121 21.56 12.19 8.73
N ASP A 122 22.43 11.19 8.89
CA ASP A 122 22.69 10.11 7.93
C ASP A 122 23.36 10.52 6.60
N PHE A 123 23.56 11.83 6.36
CA PHE A 123 24.29 12.31 5.20
C PHE A 123 25.80 12.15 5.37
N PRO A 124 26.53 11.75 4.32
CA PRO A 124 27.99 11.75 4.36
C PRO A 124 28.54 13.18 4.34
N SER A 125 29.77 13.37 4.83
CA SER A 125 30.55 14.57 4.51
C SER A 125 30.81 14.64 2.99
N PRO A 126 31.00 15.83 2.40
CA PRO A 126 31.23 15.97 0.95
C PRO A 126 32.35 15.10 0.39
N TYR A 127 33.42 14.89 1.17
CA TYR A 127 34.55 14.03 0.78
C TYR A 127 34.28 12.52 0.95
N GLY A 128 33.25 12.14 1.71
CA GLY A 128 32.86 10.76 1.99
C GLY A 128 31.78 10.21 1.06
N VAL A 129 31.24 11.02 0.15
CA VAL A 129 30.09 10.66 -0.71
C VAL A 129 30.31 9.37 -1.49
N LYS A 130 31.48 9.21 -2.12
CA LYS A 130 31.78 8.02 -2.93
C LYS A 130 31.71 6.74 -2.08
N VAL A 131 32.40 6.75 -0.93
CA VAL A 131 32.44 5.61 0.00
C VAL A 131 31.03 5.31 0.52
N TRP A 132 30.26 6.33 0.85
CA TRP A 132 28.89 6.17 1.32
C TRP A 132 27.96 5.55 0.25
N LEU A 133 28.07 5.99 -1.02
CA LEU A 133 27.32 5.36 -2.11
C LEU A 133 27.73 3.89 -2.31
N GLU A 134 29.03 3.59 -2.22
CA GLU A 134 29.53 2.20 -2.28
C GLU A 134 28.98 1.35 -1.11
N THR A 135 28.90 1.93 0.09
CA THR A 135 28.29 1.28 1.27
C THR A 135 26.83 0.93 1.03
N LEU A 136 26.04 1.77 0.37
CA LEU A 136 24.62 1.44 0.09
C LEU A 136 24.48 0.12 -0.70
N VAL A 137 25.37 -0.13 -1.65
CA VAL A 137 25.38 -1.36 -2.45
C VAL A 137 25.97 -2.51 -1.64
N ASN A 138 27.16 -2.31 -1.08
CA ASN A 138 27.92 -3.37 -0.41
C ASN A 138 27.20 -3.92 0.84
N GLU A 139 26.44 -3.08 1.53
CA GLU A 139 25.66 -3.46 2.71
C GLU A 139 24.18 -3.74 2.38
N ASN A 140 23.84 -3.92 1.10
CA ASN A 140 22.50 -4.29 0.66
C ASN A 140 21.41 -3.33 1.16
N LYS A 141 21.71 -2.03 1.24
CA LYS A 141 20.79 -1.01 1.75
C LYS A 141 19.66 -0.72 0.77
N ILE A 142 19.88 -0.95 -0.53
CA ILE A 142 18.89 -0.66 -1.57
C ILE A 142 17.98 -1.88 -1.80
N SER A 143 18.50 -3.02 -2.24
CA SER A 143 17.67 -4.21 -2.48
C SER A 143 17.23 -4.95 -1.21
N GLY A 144 17.94 -4.77 -0.10
CA GLY A 144 17.56 -5.21 1.24
C GLY A 144 16.64 -4.20 1.93
N GLU A 145 17.21 -3.27 2.70
CA GLU A 145 16.47 -2.36 3.59
C GLU A 145 15.35 -1.57 2.87
N PHE A 146 15.68 -0.86 1.79
CA PHE A 146 14.69 -0.13 0.99
C PHE A 146 13.73 -1.05 0.21
N GLY A 147 14.23 -2.15 -0.36
CA GLY A 147 13.39 -3.13 -1.04
C GLY A 147 12.37 -3.80 -0.11
N ASP A 148 12.77 -4.13 1.12
CA ASP A 148 11.91 -4.70 2.16
C ASP A 148 10.87 -3.70 2.64
N GLU A 149 11.24 -2.42 2.75
CA GLU A 149 10.30 -1.33 3.02
C GLU A 149 9.20 -1.23 1.94
N GLN A 150 9.58 -1.24 0.66
CA GLN A 150 8.62 -1.20 -0.46
C GLN A 150 7.73 -2.45 -0.51
N ARG A 151 8.30 -3.64 -0.26
CA ARG A 151 7.54 -4.90 -0.16
C ARG A 151 6.59 -4.90 1.04
N THR A 152 6.99 -4.36 2.18
CA THR A 152 6.13 -4.26 3.37
C THR A 152 4.93 -3.37 3.10
N ALA A 153 5.12 -2.22 2.46
CA ALA A 153 4.03 -1.33 2.07
C ALA A 153 3.06 -2.00 1.08
N LEU A 154 3.58 -2.75 0.09
CA LEU A 154 2.74 -3.54 -0.81
C LEU A 154 1.94 -4.62 -0.07
N SER A 155 2.60 -5.39 0.80
CA SER A 155 1.95 -6.44 1.59
C SER A 155 0.81 -5.86 2.44
N TYR A 156 1.04 -4.70 3.08
CA TYR A 156 0.02 -4.00 3.84
C TYR A 156 -1.20 -3.64 2.97
N ASN A 157 -0.98 -3.07 1.78
CA ASN A 157 -2.09 -2.71 0.89
C ASN A 157 -2.86 -3.93 0.36
N ILE A 158 -2.18 -5.04 0.08
CA ILE A 158 -2.82 -6.31 -0.27
C ILE A 158 -3.71 -6.80 0.88
N GLU A 159 -3.19 -6.80 2.11
CA GLU A 159 -3.95 -7.21 3.30
C GLU A 159 -5.19 -6.34 3.52
N GLN A 160 -5.07 -5.01 3.34
CA GLN A 160 -6.21 -4.11 3.45
C GLN A 160 -7.24 -4.38 2.35
N ALA A 161 -6.82 -4.54 1.10
CA ALA A 161 -7.73 -4.81 -0.03
C ALA A 161 -8.51 -6.13 0.17
N VAL A 162 -7.85 -7.20 0.60
CA VAL A 162 -8.49 -8.48 0.91
C VAL A 162 -9.47 -8.35 2.08
N ARG A 163 -9.09 -7.62 3.13
CA ARG A 163 -9.95 -7.35 4.28
C ARG A 163 -11.20 -6.57 3.87
N GLU A 164 -11.04 -5.51 3.09
CA GLU A 164 -12.16 -4.70 2.58
C GLU A 164 -13.10 -5.52 1.71
N TYR A 165 -12.55 -6.32 0.78
CA TYR A 165 -13.34 -7.23 -0.04
C TYR A 165 -14.16 -8.22 0.81
N ASN A 166 -13.53 -8.90 1.77
CA ASN A 166 -14.21 -9.88 2.63
C ASN A 166 -15.31 -9.25 3.50
N ASN A 167 -15.11 -8.01 3.95
CA ASN A 167 -16.11 -7.27 4.72
C ASN A 167 -17.27 -6.74 3.85
N ALA A 168 -17.00 -6.50 2.56
CA ALA A 168 -17.96 -5.98 1.60
C ALA A 168 -18.77 -7.08 0.90
N TYR A 169 -18.20 -8.27 0.69
CA TYR A 169 -18.79 -9.30 -0.16
C TYR A 169 -19.88 -10.11 0.56
N TRP A 170 -21.14 -9.81 0.25
CA TRP A 170 -22.31 -10.44 0.87
C TRP A 170 -22.84 -11.64 0.09
N GLY A 171 -22.13 -12.08 -0.95
CA GLY A 171 -22.54 -13.21 -1.81
C GLY A 171 -23.44 -12.83 -2.98
N TYR A 172 -23.60 -11.54 -3.28
CA TYR A 172 -24.25 -11.09 -4.51
C TYR A 172 -23.28 -11.11 -5.68
N ASP A 173 -23.76 -11.40 -6.89
CA ASP A 173 -22.91 -11.60 -8.08
C ASP A 173 -21.95 -10.43 -8.33
N ASN A 174 -20.68 -10.77 -8.59
CA ASN A 174 -19.56 -9.83 -8.71
C ASN A 174 -19.33 -9.33 -10.14
N ASP A 175 -19.84 -10.06 -11.14
CA ASP A 175 -19.45 -9.96 -12.56
C ASP A 175 -19.73 -8.61 -13.23
N THR A 176 -20.51 -7.73 -12.57
CA THR A 176 -20.84 -6.40 -13.10
C THR A 176 -20.28 -5.26 -12.27
N THR A 177 -19.64 -5.56 -11.14
CA THR A 177 -19.28 -4.56 -10.11
C THR A 177 -17.81 -4.56 -9.74
N LEU A 178 -17.11 -5.69 -9.90
CA LEU A 178 -15.66 -5.74 -9.75
C LEU A 178 -14.97 -5.58 -11.11
N PRO A 179 -13.93 -4.76 -11.22
CA PRO A 179 -13.09 -4.71 -12.41
C PRO A 179 -12.40 -6.06 -12.68
N ASN A 180 -12.14 -6.36 -13.95
CA ASN A 180 -11.48 -7.60 -14.37
C ASN A 180 -10.12 -7.81 -13.68
N TYR A 181 -9.32 -6.75 -13.51
CA TYR A 181 -8.02 -6.88 -12.83
C TYR A 181 -8.19 -7.41 -11.39
N PHE A 182 -9.27 -7.05 -10.71
CA PHE A 182 -9.48 -7.49 -9.34
C PHE A 182 -9.79 -8.99 -9.32
N ILE A 183 -10.64 -9.44 -10.25
CA ILE A 183 -10.94 -10.86 -10.43
C ILE A 183 -9.68 -11.65 -10.76
N GLU A 184 -8.88 -11.16 -11.71
CA GLU A 184 -7.66 -11.83 -12.17
C GLU A 184 -6.55 -11.86 -11.12
N TYR A 185 -6.34 -10.77 -10.38
CA TYR A 185 -5.18 -10.64 -9.49
C TYR A 185 -5.48 -11.06 -8.05
N PHE A 186 -6.72 -10.90 -7.59
CA PHE A 186 -7.08 -11.12 -6.19
C PHE A 186 -7.90 -12.38 -5.94
N LEU A 187 -8.61 -12.92 -6.94
CA LEU A 187 -9.58 -14.00 -6.73
C LEU A 187 -9.15 -15.32 -7.40
N GLY A 188 -9.57 -16.43 -6.81
CA GLY A 188 -9.42 -17.76 -7.37
C GLY A 188 -10.33 -17.99 -8.56
N SER A 189 -10.25 -19.20 -9.13
CA SER A 189 -11.04 -19.60 -10.32
C SER A 189 -12.56 -19.61 -10.09
N ASP A 190 -13.02 -19.53 -8.84
CA ASP A 190 -14.44 -19.40 -8.50
C ASP A 190 -14.93 -17.94 -8.55
N HIS A 191 -14.03 -16.98 -8.81
CA HIS A 191 -14.24 -15.53 -8.84
C HIS A 191 -14.84 -14.98 -7.53
N LYS A 192 -14.57 -15.66 -6.41
CA LYS A 192 -15.16 -15.36 -5.10
C LYS A 192 -14.17 -15.45 -3.96
N THR A 193 -13.36 -16.51 -3.93
CA THR A 193 -12.43 -16.77 -2.84
C THR A 193 -11.14 -15.99 -3.11
N PRO A 194 -10.66 -15.14 -2.18
CA PRO A 194 -9.38 -14.47 -2.34
C PRO A 194 -8.23 -15.47 -2.47
N LEU A 195 -7.27 -15.16 -3.33
CA LEU A 195 -5.97 -15.83 -3.36
C LEU A 195 -5.19 -15.51 -2.07
N THR A 196 -4.13 -16.27 -1.82
CA THR A 196 -3.20 -15.95 -0.72
C THR A 196 -2.45 -14.63 -1.02
N ASN A 197 -2.07 -13.87 0.00
CA ASN A 197 -1.33 -12.61 -0.19
C ASN A 197 -0.09 -12.78 -1.08
N ALA A 198 0.64 -13.89 -0.96
CA ALA A 198 1.81 -14.18 -1.78
C ALA A 198 1.47 -14.39 -3.27
N GLN A 199 0.33 -15.02 -3.57
CA GLN A 199 -0.14 -15.17 -4.95
C GLN A 199 -0.58 -13.82 -5.52
N ILE A 200 -1.29 -13.01 -4.73
CA ILE A 200 -1.72 -11.67 -5.13
C ILE A 200 -0.52 -10.79 -5.41
N GLU A 201 0.48 -10.78 -4.52
CA GLU A 201 1.73 -10.07 -4.69
C GLU A 201 2.43 -10.50 -5.98
N SER A 202 2.57 -11.81 -6.22
CA SER A 202 3.16 -12.33 -7.45
C SER A 202 2.42 -11.87 -8.71
N ASN A 203 1.08 -11.87 -8.69
CA ASN A 203 0.27 -11.43 -9.83
C ASN A 203 0.47 -9.92 -10.10
N ILE A 204 0.48 -9.10 -9.04
CA ILE A 204 0.68 -7.65 -9.15
C ILE A 204 2.09 -7.35 -9.66
N LEU A 205 3.12 -8.00 -9.12
CA LEU A 205 4.51 -7.81 -9.56
C LEU A 205 4.72 -8.25 -11.00
N ASP A 206 4.05 -9.32 -11.45
CA ASP A 206 4.12 -9.73 -12.86
C ASP A 206 3.43 -8.72 -13.78
N ALA A 207 2.22 -8.26 -13.42
CA ALA A 207 1.52 -7.21 -14.15
C ALA A 207 2.33 -5.90 -14.20
N ALA A 208 2.98 -5.53 -13.10
CA ALA A 208 3.79 -4.33 -12.97
C ALA A 208 4.97 -4.26 -13.93
N LYS A 209 5.44 -5.40 -14.46
CA LYS A 209 6.45 -5.41 -15.54
C LYS A 209 5.95 -4.70 -16.81
N GLY A 210 4.63 -4.71 -17.06
CA GLY A 210 4.01 -4.10 -18.23
C GLY A 210 3.75 -2.59 -18.10
N TRP A 211 3.58 -2.07 -16.88
CA TRP A 211 3.20 -0.67 -16.64
C TRP A 211 4.16 0.14 -15.74
N GLY A 212 5.15 -0.54 -15.12
CA GLY A 212 6.22 0.00 -14.29
C GLY A 212 5.97 -0.14 -12.79
N PHE A 213 6.91 -0.74 -12.05
CA PHE A 213 6.79 -1.00 -10.61
C PHE A 213 6.39 0.22 -9.76
N TYR A 214 6.90 1.42 -10.10
CA TYR A 214 6.57 2.65 -9.37
C TYR A 214 5.07 3.02 -9.34
N LYS A 215 4.24 2.46 -10.23
CA LYS A 215 2.79 2.72 -10.22
C LYS A 215 2.03 1.76 -9.31
N ILE A 216 2.70 0.86 -8.58
CA ILE A 216 2.03 -0.05 -7.63
C ILE A 216 1.30 0.78 -6.57
N TYR A 217 1.91 1.85 -6.07
CA TYR A 217 1.22 2.80 -5.19
C TYR A 217 -0.09 3.31 -5.80
N ASP A 218 -0.05 3.85 -7.02
CA ASP A 218 -1.23 4.42 -7.69
C ASP A 218 -2.29 3.35 -8.00
N PHE A 219 -1.86 2.14 -8.37
CA PHE A 219 -2.76 1.00 -8.60
C PHE A 219 -3.64 0.72 -7.38
N PHE A 220 -3.10 0.86 -6.16
CA PHE A 220 -3.90 0.73 -4.95
C PHE A 220 -4.67 2.00 -4.59
N ASN A 221 -3.99 3.15 -4.61
CA ASN A 221 -4.41 4.37 -3.90
C ASN A 221 -5.04 5.44 -4.81
N SER A 222 -5.14 5.18 -6.12
CA SER A 222 -5.84 6.08 -7.04
C SER A 222 -7.29 6.29 -6.59
N GLY A 223 -7.70 7.56 -6.44
CA GLY A 223 -9.06 7.96 -6.07
C GLY A 223 -10.07 7.93 -7.21
N ILE A 224 -9.75 7.24 -8.31
CA ILE A 224 -10.60 7.08 -9.49
C ILE A 224 -10.63 5.61 -9.93
N SER A 225 -11.56 5.27 -10.82
CA SER A 225 -11.69 3.90 -11.34
C SER A 225 -10.38 3.38 -11.94
N GLY A 226 -10.05 2.14 -11.65
CA GLY A 226 -8.74 1.53 -11.87
C GLY A 226 -7.84 1.52 -10.62
N GLY A 227 -8.23 2.23 -9.54
CA GLY A 227 -7.63 2.14 -8.22
C GLY A 227 -8.32 1.11 -7.34
N VAL A 228 -7.56 0.17 -6.76
CA VAL A 228 -8.09 -0.95 -5.94
C VAL A 228 -9.05 -0.47 -4.86
N PHE A 229 -8.66 0.51 -4.03
CA PHE A 229 -9.50 0.95 -2.92
C PHE A 229 -10.73 1.74 -3.38
N TYR A 230 -10.62 2.50 -4.46
CA TYR A 230 -11.77 3.19 -5.05
C TYR A 230 -12.81 2.19 -5.59
N ASP A 231 -12.35 1.19 -6.35
CA ASP A 231 -13.23 0.20 -6.95
C ASP A 231 -13.84 -0.73 -5.88
N LEU A 232 -13.10 -1.07 -4.81
CA LEU A 232 -13.64 -1.79 -3.65
C LEU A 232 -14.71 -1.00 -2.90
N SER A 233 -14.54 0.32 -2.74
CA SER A 233 -15.56 1.20 -2.17
C SER A 233 -16.85 1.17 -3.00
N THR A 234 -16.71 1.27 -4.32
CA THR A 234 -17.85 1.19 -5.27
C THR A 234 -18.54 -0.18 -5.20
N PHE A 235 -17.77 -1.25 -5.14
CA PHE A 235 -18.27 -2.61 -4.97
C PHE A 235 -19.06 -2.79 -3.66
N SER A 236 -18.51 -2.29 -2.55
CA SER A 236 -19.14 -2.35 -1.22
C SER A 236 -20.51 -1.68 -1.20
N GLU A 237 -20.64 -0.50 -1.82
CA GLU A 237 -21.93 0.18 -1.92
C GLU A 237 -22.93 -0.57 -2.80
N SER A 238 -22.47 -1.26 -3.85
CA SER A 238 -23.34 -2.12 -4.67
C SER A 238 -23.87 -3.34 -3.89
N GLN A 239 -23.01 -4.03 -3.14
CA GLN A 239 -23.40 -5.15 -2.28
C GLN A 239 -24.43 -4.70 -1.23
N LYS A 240 -24.18 -3.56 -0.59
CA LYS A 240 -25.09 -2.93 0.37
C LYS A 240 -26.43 -2.54 -0.25
N ALA A 241 -26.44 -1.93 -1.43
CA ALA A 241 -27.67 -1.55 -2.12
C ALA A 241 -28.53 -2.78 -2.44
N THR A 242 -27.90 -3.87 -2.91
CA THR A 242 -28.61 -5.12 -3.21
C THR A 242 -29.13 -5.81 -1.96
N ALA A 243 -28.34 -5.83 -0.87
CA ALA A 243 -28.78 -6.33 0.43
C ALA A 243 -30.01 -5.58 0.96
N ARG A 244 -30.03 -4.24 0.84
CA ARG A 244 -31.17 -3.41 1.23
C ARG A 244 -32.44 -3.75 0.45
N VAL A 245 -32.33 -4.10 -0.83
CA VAL A 245 -33.48 -4.53 -1.64
C VAL A 245 -34.10 -5.83 -1.10
N ASP A 246 -33.27 -6.81 -0.72
CA ASP A 246 -33.78 -8.07 -0.15
C ASP A 246 -34.33 -7.88 1.26
N LEU A 247 -33.64 -7.10 2.10
CA LEU A 247 -34.11 -6.72 3.42
C LEU A 247 -35.44 -5.97 3.36
N SER A 248 -35.65 -5.08 2.38
CA SER A 248 -36.94 -4.40 2.19
C SER A 248 -38.10 -5.37 1.92
N LYS A 249 -37.85 -6.45 1.16
CA LYS A 249 -38.86 -7.50 0.93
C LYS A 249 -39.14 -8.26 2.23
N ILE A 250 -38.10 -8.64 2.96
CA ILE A 250 -38.23 -9.32 4.25
C ILE A 250 -38.98 -8.42 5.24
N PHE A 251 -38.65 -7.13 5.30
CA PHE A 251 -39.30 -6.15 6.15
C PHE A 251 -40.81 -6.09 5.93
N LYS A 252 -41.24 -6.00 4.67
CA LYS A 252 -42.68 -6.00 4.32
C LYS A 252 -43.38 -7.25 4.86
N LEU A 253 -42.73 -8.41 4.79
CA LEU A 253 -43.27 -9.66 5.33
C LEU A 253 -43.27 -9.67 6.86
N LEU A 254 -42.24 -9.12 7.49
CA LEU A 254 -42.16 -8.98 8.95
C LEU A 254 -43.29 -8.10 9.47
N VAL A 255 -43.50 -6.92 8.88
CA VAL A 255 -44.61 -6.02 9.22
C VAL A 255 -45.96 -6.68 8.96
N GLN A 256 -46.13 -7.36 7.84
CA GLN A 256 -47.42 -7.98 7.49
C GLN A 256 -47.83 -9.10 8.45
N PHE A 257 -46.89 -9.90 8.93
CA PHE A 257 -47.22 -11.14 9.66
C PHE A 257 -46.81 -11.15 11.12
N TYR A 258 -45.92 -10.25 11.56
CA TYR A 258 -45.25 -10.33 12.86
C TYR A 258 -45.18 -9.02 13.63
N TYR A 259 -45.80 -7.94 13.13
CA TYR A 259 -45.78 -6.63 13.80
C TYR A 259 -46.47 -6.67 15.18
N ASP A 260 -45.91 -5.94 16.15
CA ASP A 260 -46.37 -5.82 17.54
C ASP A 260 -46.53 -7.13 18.33
N LYS A 261 -45.75 -8.15 17.96
CA LYS A 261 -45.61 -9.41 18.70
C LYS A 261 -44.40 -9.40 19.64
N ASN A 262 -44.55 -10.09 20.77
CA ASN A 262 -43.45 -10.44 21.67
C ASN A 262 -43.13 -11.92 21.51
N PHE A 263 -41.87 -12.25 21.25
CA PHE A 263 -41.39 -13.63 21.19
C PHE A 263 -40.52 -13.93 22.41
N ASP A 264 -40.80 -15.02 23.11
CA ASP A 264 -39.91 -15.54 24.15
C ASP A 264 -38.92 -16.52 23.54
N TYR A 265 -37.70 -16.05 23.25
CA TYR A 265 -36.60 -16.89 22.79
C TYR A 265 -35.64 -17.19 23.94
N THR A 266 -36.11 -18.01 24.87
CA THR A 266 -35.30 -18.62 25.94
C THR A 266 -35.25 -20.15 25.83
N GLN A 267 -35.89 -20.72 24.81
CA GLN A 267 -36.05 -22.16 24.66
C GLN A 267 -34.80 -22.82 24.06
N THR A 268 -34.23 -23.75 24.82
CA THR A 268 -33.25 -24.73 24.37
C THR A 268 -33.92 -26.11 24.44
N PRO A 269 -34.02 -26.87 23.33
CA PRO A 269 -33.46 -26.58 21.99
C PRO A 269 -34.30 -25.56 21.18
N SER A 270 -33.66 -24.91 20.21
CA SER A 270 -34.34 -23.99 19.26
C SER A 270 -35.51 -24.68 18.54
N PRO A 271 -36.60 -23.95 18.22
CA PRO A 271 -37.80 -24.53 17.63
C PRO A 271 -37.55 -25.11 16.22
N PHE A 272 -36.52 -24.63 15.55
CA PHE A 272 -35.97 -25.19 14.31
C PHE A 272 -34.53 -24.68 14.11
N THR A 273 -33.76 -25.35 13.25
CA THR A 273 -32.32 -25.07 13.04
C THR A 273 -32.01 -23.60 12.76
N GLY A 274 -32.81 -22.92 11.94
CA GLY A 274 -32.61 -21.52 11.56
C GLY A 274 -33.30 -20.48 12.45
N ALA A 275 -33.77 -20.86 13.63
CA ALA A 275 -34.48 -19.93 14.51
C ALA A 275 -33.58 -18.77 14.97
N ASN A 276 -32.29 -19.03 15.20
CA ASN A 276 -31.32 -17.98 15.55
C ASN A 276 -31.05 -17.00 14.38
N HIS A 277 -31.09 -17.46 13.12
CA HIS A 277 -30.90 -16.62 11.96
C HIS A 277 -32.07 -15.67 11.81
N ILE A 278 -33.30 -16.19 11.96
CA ILE A 278 -34.51 -15.37 11.92
C ILE A 278 -34.55 -14.37 13.09
N TRP A 279 -33.97 -14.72 14.23
CA TRP A 279 -33.86 -13.81 15.37
C TRP A 279 -33.11 -12.52 15.05
N THR A 280 -32.18 -12.54 14.10
CA THR A 280 -31.41 -11.35 13.67
C THR A 280 -32.25 -10.23 13.07
N PHE A 281 -33.55 -10.46 12.86
CA PHE A 281 -34.47 -9.45 12.39
C PHE A 281 -35.29 -8.80 13.51
N PHE A 282 -35.31 -9.39 14.70
CA PHE A 282 -36.11 -8.90 15.82
C PHE A 282 -35.22 -8.16 16.82
N ASN A 283 -35.70 -7.02 17.32
CA ASN A 283 -34.88 -6.08 18.08
C ASN A 283 -34.33 -6.72 19.38
N THR A 284 -33.20 -6.21 19.86
CA THR A 284 -32.47 -6.59 21.09
C THR A 284 -33.29 -6.55 22.39
N LYS A 285 -34.55 -6.12 22.36
CA LYS A 285 -35.48 -6.13 23.51
C LYS A 285 -36.08 -7.52 23.73
N ASN A 286 -35.24 -8.53 23.96
CA ASN A 286 -35.66 -9.89 24.32
C ASN A 286 -36.72 -10.48 23.37
N GLY A 287 -36.60 -10.25 22.05
CA GLY A 287 -37.51 -10.87 21.10
C GLY A 287 -38.80 -10.16 20.78
N SER A 288 -38.88 -8.91 21.17
CA SER A 288 -40.01 -8.10 20.76
C SER A 288 -39.84 -7.60 19.33
N THR A 289 -40.91 -7.66 18.55
CA THR A 289 -41.06 -6.88 17.33
C THR A 289 -41.48 -5.43 17.61
N ILE A 290 -41.78 -5.10 18.87
CA ILE A 290 -42.03 -3.72 19.30
C ILE A 290 -40.73 -2.93 19.18
N GLY A 291 -40.73 -1.95 18.26
CA GLY A 291 -39.53 -1.19 17.91
C GLY A 291 -38.65 -1.90 16.88
N LEU A 292 -39.22 -2.74 16.01
CA LEU A 292 -38.60 -3.03 14.72
C LEU A 292 -38.20 -1.70 14.02
N PRO A 293 -37.08 -1.70 13.28
CA PRO A 293 -36.72 -0.59 12.41
C PRO A 293 -37.91 -0.11 11.58
N THR A 294 -38.11 1.19 11.47
CA THR A 294 -39.19 1.78 10.64
C THR A 294 -38.78 1.96 9.19
N ASP A 295 -37.50 1.77 8.88
CA ASP A 295 -36.90 1.98 7.57
C ASP A 295 -35.84 0.90 7.27
N VAL A 296 -35.55 0.76 5.98
CA VAL A 296 -34.64 -0.27 5.44
C VAL A 296 -33.19 -0.05 5.89
N ASP A 297 -32.78 1.19 6.15
CA ASP A 297 -31.40 1.51 6.52
C ASP A 297 -31.12 1.09 7.97
N SER A 298 -32.06 1.37 8.85
CA SER A 298 -32.05 0.90 10.24
C SER A 298 -32.14 -0.64 10.31
N MET A 299 -32.91 -1.27 9.41
CA MET A 299 -32.95 -2.74 9.30
C MET A 299 -31.63 -3.33 8.80
N TYR A 300 -31.01 -2.71 7.80
CA TYR A 300 -29.69 -3.11 7.30
C TYR A 300 -28.64 -3.04 8.41
N ASN A 301 -28.60 -1.94 9.16
CA ASN A 301 -27.63 -1.77 10.25
C ASN A 301 -27.85 -2.79 11.37
N LEU A 302 -29.11 -3.03 11.76
CA LEU A 302 -29.46 -4.05 12.75
C LEU A 302 -29.02 -5.44 12.29
N PHE A 303 -29.42 -5.83 11.09
CA PHE A 303 -29.09 -7.14 10.52
C PHE A 303 -27.58 -7.32 10.40
N LYS A 304 -26.85 -6.33 9.86
CA LYS A 304 -25.39 -6.36 9.72
C LYS A 304 -24.69 -6.59 11.08
N ALA A 305 -25.17 -5.96 12.15
CA ALA A 305 -24.58 -6.10 13.47
C ALA A 305 -24.92 -7.45 14.14
N GLN A 306 -26.10 -8.01 13.87
CA GLN A 306 -26.59 -9.22 14.52
C GLN A 306 -26.20 -10.50 13.78
N VAL A 307 -26.09 -10.46 12.45
CA VAL A 307 -25.78 -11.65 11.66
C VAL A 307 -24.41 -12.25 12.01
N THR A 308 -23.47 -11.43 12.49
CA THR A 308 -22.15 -11.89 12.98
C THR A 308 -22.22 -12.69 14.28
N GLN A 309 -23.37 -12.69 14.97
CA GLN A 309 -23.60 -13.45 16.20
C GLN A 309 -24.26 -14.81 15.92
N THR A 310 -24.47 -15.16 14.65
CA THR A 310 -25.09 -16.42 14.23
C THR A 310 -24.09 -17.37 13.60
N ASP A 311 -24.45 -18.65 13.47
CA ASP A 311 -23.68 -19.66 12.75
C ASP A 311 -23.75 -19.51 11.22
N LEU A 312 -24.54 -18.57 10.71
CA LEU A 312 -24.58 -18.23 9.29
C LEU A 312 -23.22 -17.73 8.80
N ILE A 313 -22.53 -16.93 9.61
CA ILE A 313 -21.22 -16.37 9.31
C ILE A 313 -20.18 -17.09 10.16
N ASN A 314 -19.18 -17.68 9.51
CA ASN A 314 -18.04 -18.29 10.20
C ASN A 314 -16.72 -17.96 9.47
N GLU A 315 -15.61 -18.47 9.99
CA GLU A 315 -14.27 -18.25 9.44
C GLU A 315 -14.09 -18.73 7.99
N THR A 316 -14.95 -19.65 7.52
CA THR A 316 -14.88 -20.19 6.16
C THR A 316 -15.84 -19.48 5.21
N THR A 317 -17.06 -19.18 5.65
CA THR A 317 -18.10 -18.60 4.78
C THR A 317 -18.09 -17.09 4.75
N HIS A 318 -17.58 -16.42 5.79
CA HIS A 318 -17.68 -14.97 5.98
C HIS A 318 -19.11 -14.47 5.63
N TYR A 319 -19.23 -13.33 4.95
CA TYR A 319 -20.51 -12.79 4.50
C TYR A 319 -21.03 -13.41 3.19
N SER A 320 -20.28 -14.28 2.53
CA SER A 320 -20.59 -14.78 1.17
C SER A 320 -21.89 -15.60 1.06
N VAL A 321 -22.43 -16.09 2.19
CA VAL A 321 -23.68 -16.86 2.23
C VAL A 321 -24.92 -16.01 2.51
N VAL A 322 -24.74 -14.75 2.88
CA VAL A 322 -25.81 -13.86 3.34
C VAL A 322 -26.83 -13.61 2.23
N ALA A 323 -26.41 -13.35 1.00
CA ALA A 323 -27.31 -13.14 -0.13
C ALA A 323 -28.21 -14.36 -0.37
N LYS A 324 -27.65 -15.56 -0.34
CA LYS A 324 -28.40 -16.81 -0.50
C LYS A 324 -29.42 -16.98 0.63
N TYR A 325 -28.99 -16.69 1.86
CA TYR A 325 -29.86 -16.73 3.02
C TYR A 325 -31.04 -15.76 2.89
N LEU A 326 -30.78 -14.46 2.65
CA LEU A 326 -31.82 -13.44 2.52
C LEU A 326 -32.83 -13.79 1.42
N LYS A 327 -32.34 -14.23 0.25
CA LYS A 327 -33.19 -14.68 -0.86
C LYS A 327 -34.04 -15.90 -0.54
N SER A 328 -33.62 -16.75 0.40
CA SER A 328 -34.37 -17.94 0.81
C SER A 328 -35.61 -17.63 1.67
N LEU A 329 -35.62 -16.46 2.32
CA LEU A 329 -36.66 -16.07 3.28
C LEU A 329 -37.95 -15.58 2.63
N TYR A 330 -37.90 -15.24 1.35
CA TYR A 330 -39.06 -14.76 0.61
C TYR A 330 -39.16 -15.44 -0.75
N ARG A 331 -40.35 -15.36 -1.34
CA ARG A 331 -40.58 -15.74 -2.75
C ARG A 331 -41.73 -14.94 -3.34
N PHE A 332 -41.74 -14.83 -4.65
CA PHE A 332 -42.90 -14.37 -5.40
C PHE A 332 -43.70 -15.58 -5.89
N ASN A 333 -45.02 -15.56 -5.69
CA ASN A 333 -45.88 -16.59 -6.26
C ASN A 333 -46.09 -16.34 -7.78
N ILE A 334 -46.85 -17.21 -8.44
CA ILE A 334 -47.16 -17.10 -9.88
C ILE A 334 -47.86 -15.78 -10.27
N LEU A 335 -48.43 -15.07 -9.30
CA LEU A 335 -49.09 -13.78 -9.49
C LEU A 335 -48.16 -12.59 -9.16
N GLY A 336 -46.88 -12.83 -8.88
CA GLY A 336 -45.94 -11.78 -8.48
C GLY A 336 -46.16 -11.25 -7.06
N ILE A 337 -46.94 -11.94 -6.22
CA ILE A 337 -47.20 -11.54 -4.84
C ILE A 337 -46.10 -12.07 -3.93
N LEU A 338 -45.52 -11.16 -3.15
CA LEU A 338 -44.49 -11.46 -2.16
C LEU A 338 -45.07 -12.32 -1.02
N SER A 339 -44.35 -13.37 -0.64
CA SER A 339 -44.77 -14.30 0.42
C SER A 339 -43.58 -14.84 1.21
N VAL A 340 -43.84 -15.25 2.47
CA VAL A 340 -42.83 -15.90 3.33
C VAL A 340 -42.38 -17.24 2.75
N SER A 341 -41.09 -17.52 2.87
CA SER A 341 -40.43 -18.76 2.43
C SER A 341 -39.39 -19.21 3.45
N GLY A 342 -38.86 -20.42 3.26
CA GLY A 342 -37.76 -20.97 4.05
C GLY A 342 -37.99 -20.88 5.56
N GLU A 343 -36.98 -20.42 6.27
CA GLU A 343 -36.99 -20.26 7.73
C GLU A 343 -38.04 -19.26 8.20
N LEU A 344 -38.30 -18.18 7.46
CA LEU A 344 -39.33 -17.21 7.80
C LEU A 344 -40.73 -17.84 7.73
N ARG A 345 -40.96 -18.82 6.85
CA ARG A 345 -42.21 -19.60 6.84
C ARG A 345 -42.30 -20.56 8.02
N ASN A 346 -41.18 -21.15 8.46
CA ASN A 346 -41.16 -22.04 9.61
C ASN A 346 -41.46 -21.27 10.90
N TRP A 347 -40.89 -20.07 11.05
CA TRP A 347 -41.21 -19.16 12.16
C TRP A 347 -42.71 -18.85 12.20
N LYS A 348 -43.32 -18.54 11.05
CA LYS A 348 -44.78 -18.30 10.95
C LYS A 348 -45.63 -19.44 11.50
N LYS A 349 -45.23 -20.67 11.17
CA LYS A 349 -45.99 -21.87 11.53
C LYS A 349 -45.85 -22.18 13.02
N TRP A 350 -44.65 -22.04 13.55
CA TRP A 350 -44.38 -22.23 14.97
C TRP A 350 -45.16 -21.22 15.81
N GLU A 351 -45.18 -19.95 15.40
CA GLU A 351 -45.91 -18.89 16.10
C GLU A 351 -47.45 -19.08 16.10
N GLY A 352 -47.99 -19.84 15.14
CA GLY A 352 -49.42 -20.16 15.09
C GLY A 352 -49.82 -21.36 15.94
N GLN A 353 -48.88 -21.98 16.66
CA GLN A 353 -49.11 -23.07 17.63
C GLN A 353 -49.23 -22.48 19.03
#